data_AF-A0A8T4U4N0-F1
#
_entry.id   AF-A0A8T4U4N0-F1
#
_cell.length_a   1.000
_cell.length_b   1.000
_cell.length_c   1.000
_cell.angle_alpha   90.00
_cell.angle_beta   90.00
_cell.angle_gamma   90.00
#
_symmetry.space_group_name_H-M   'P 1'
#
loop_
_entity.id
_entity.type
_entity.pdbx_description
1 polymer ?
#
loop_
_entity_poly.entity_id
_entity_poly.type
_entity_poly.pdbx_seq_one_letter_code
_entity_poly.pdbx_strand_id
1 'polypeptide(L)'
;MIISSKIRRSPAHDSPNFEPTIMKGKKVLDSTGKKIKSVDSDKGYDKEEYHKFVVEELKAEDRMRIKNKDVPIHRTKGECRKKAKRRIKRFRANYRSKNETVFL
;
A
#
# COMPACT_ATOMS: atom_id res chain seq x y z
N MET A 1 -11.17 7.92 10.63
CA MET A 1 -10.19 7.96 11.74
C MET A 1 -8.79 7.93 11.17
N ILE A 2 -7.90 8.84 11.58
CA ILE A 2 -6.49 8.86 11.14
C ILE A 2 -5.63 8.33 12.29
N ILE A 3 -4.91 7.22 12.10
CA ILE A 3 -4.10 6.58 13.16
C ILE A 3 -2.65 7.06 13.13
N SER A 4 -2.11 7.35 11.95
CA SER A 4 -0.77 7.89 11.80
C SER A 4 -0.71 8.83 10.60
N SER A 5 0.00 9.95 10.78
CA SER A 5 0.36 10.86 9.70
C SER A 5 1.76 11.40 9.97
N LYS A 6 2.49 11.70 8.90
CA LYS A 6 3.80 12.33 8.96
C LYS A 6 3.80 13.55 8.03
N ILE A 7 3.74 14.74 8.63
CA ILE A 7 3.72 16.01 7.91
C ILE A 7 5.15 16.55 7.84
N ARG A 8 5.62 16.93 6.65
CA ARG A 8 6.91 17.61 6.45
C ARG A 8 6.67 19.02 5.94
N ARG A 9 7.51 19.97 6.35
CA ARG A 9 7.42 21.40 6.00
C ARG A 9 8.14 21.76 4.69
N SER A 10 9.00 20.88 4.18
CA SER A 10 9.81 21.11 2.97
C SER A 10 9.43 20.13 1.86
N PRO A 11 9.65 20.48 0.57
CA PRO A 11 9.44 19.56 -0.53
C PRO A 11 10.27 18.29 -0.31
N ALA A 12 9.58 17.17 -0.13
CA ALA A 12 10.19 15.89 0.13
C ALA A 12 9.43 14.81 -0.62
N HIS A 13 10.15 13.85 -1.19
CA HIS A 13 9.51 12.68 -1.77
C HIS A 13 8.85 11.86 -0.65
N ASP A 14 7.63 11.36 -0.86
CA ASP A 14 6.87 10.68 0.22
C ASP A 14 7.28 9.23 0.46
N SER A 15 7.89 8.53 -0.53
CA SER A 15 8.38 7.15 -0.41
C SER A 15 9.09 6.80 0.91
N PRO A 16 10.06 7.58 1.42
CA PRO A 16 10.75 7.25 2.68
C PRO A 16 9.83 7.26 3.91
N ASN A 17 8.63 7.82 3.79
CA ASN A 17 7.65 7.86 4.88
C ASN A 17 6.63 6.73 4.80
N PHE A 18 6.61 5.91 3.73
CA PHE A 18 5.61 4.85 3.54
C PHE A 18 5.62 3.83 4.68
N GLU A 19 6.70 3.06 4.80
CA GLU A 19 6.83 2.02 5.82
C GLU A 19 6.80 2.59 7.25
N PRO A 20 7.54 3.68 7.58
CA PRO A 20 7.51 4.23 8.93
C PRO A 20 6.11 4.67 9.38
N THR A 21 5.30 5.21 8.47
CA THR A 21 3.94 5.65 8.80
C THR A 21 3.03 4.45 9.07
N ILE A 22 3.13 3.39 8.27
CA ILE A 22 2.37 2.16 8.47
C ILE A 22 2.80 1.45 9.75
N MET A 23 4.12 1.36 10.01
CA MET A 23 4.65 0.76 11.23
C MET A 23 4.22 1.50 12.50
N LYS A 24 4.13 2.83 12.45
CA LYS A 24 3.58 3.62 13.57
C LYS A 24 2.11 3.27 13.82
N GLY A 25 1.31 3.14 12.75
CA GLY A 25 -0.09 2.70 12.86
C GLY A 25 -0.21 1.28 13.38
N LYS A 26 0.64 0.36 12.90
CA LYS A 26 0.72 -1.03 13.36
C LYS A 26 0.97 -1.12 14.86
N LYS A 27 1.94 -0.38 15.41
CA LYS A 27 2.22 -0.36 16.85
C LYS A 27 0.99 0.00 17.68
N VAL A 28 0.21 0.97 17.23
CA VAL A 28 -1.04 1.37 17.91
C VAL A 28 -2.07 0.23 17.84
N LEU A 29 -2.22 -0.42 16.69
CA LEU A 29 -3.20 -1.50 16.53
C LEU A 29 -2.82 -2.76 17.30
N ASP A 30 -1.53 -3.10 17.31
CA ASP A 30 -1.00 -4.24 18.05
C ASP A 30 -1.31 -4.08 19.56
N SER A 31 -1.27 -2.86 20.11
CA SER A 31 -1.69 -2.58 21.51
C SER A 31 -3.17 -2.81 21.80
N THR A 32 -4.00 -2.91 20.74
CA THR A 32 -5.44 -3.19 20.82
C THR A 32 -5.81 -4.60 20.36
N GLY A 33 -4.81 -5.44 20.03
CA GLY A 33 -5.01 -6.78 19.47
C GLY A 33 -5.54 -6.80 18.03
N LYS A 34 -5.60 -5.64 17.36
CA LYS A 34 -6.10 -5.49 15.99
C LYS A 34 -4.98 -5.63 14.97
N LYS A 35 -5.33 -6.04 13.75
CA LYS A 35 -4.40 -6.18 12.63
C LYS A 35 -4.78 -5.28 11.46
N ILE A 36 -3.77 -4.94 10.65
CA ILE A 36 -3.98 -4.22 9.39
C ILE A 36 -4.64 -5.18 8.40
N LYS A 37 -5.84 -4.84 7.90
CA LYS A 37 -6.57 -5.70 6.95
C LYS A 37 -6.14 -5.45 5.51
N SER A 38 -6.04 -4.19 5.11
CA SER A 38 -5.62 -3.79 3.76
C SER A 38 -4.80 -2.52 3.80
N VAL A 39 -3.93 -2.38 2.81
CA VAL A 39 -3.17 -1.14 2.55
C VAL A 39 -3.54 -0.61 1.18
N ASP A 40 -4.26 0.51 1.16
CA ASP A 40 -4.63 1.23 -0.05
C ASP A 40 -3.69 2.43 -0.23
N SER A 41 -3.03 2.54 -1.38
CA SER A 41 -2.08 3.63 -1.64
C SER A 41 -2.01 4.00 -3.12
N ASP A 42 -1.55 5.22 -3.40
CA ASP A 42 -1.40 5.76 -4.74
C ASP A 42 -0.35 5.01 -5.59
N LYS A 43 -0.40 5.20 -6.93
CA LYS A 43 0.53 4.64 -7.90
C LYS A 43 1.98 5.08 -7.70
N GLY A 44 2.21 6.17 -6.95
CA GLY A 44 3.55 6.56 -6.52
C GLY A 44 4.28 5.50 -5.67
N TYR A 45 3.53 4.60 -5.03
CA TYR A 45 4.05 3.52 -4.19
C TYR A 45 4.08 2.14 -4.88
N ASP A 46 3.85 2.05 -6.20
CA ASP A 46 3.95 0.80 -6.99
C ASP A 46 5.43 0.34 -7.14
N LYS A 47 6.00 -0.15 -6.03
CA LYS A 47 7.36 -0.69 -5.93
C LYS A 47 7.30 -2.07 -5.28
N GLU A 48 8.10 -3.01 -5.79
CA GLU A 48 8.09 -4.40 -5.34
C GLU A 48 8.33 -4.54 -3.83
N GLU A 49 9.27 -3.76 -3.29
CA GLU A 49 9.59 -3.70 -1.86
C GLU A 49 8.36 -3.39 -1.00
N TYR A 50 7.55 -2.41 -1.41
CA TYR A 50 6.34 -2.04 -0.67
C TYR A 50 5.24 -3.10 -0.79
N HIS A 51 5.10 -3.74 -1.95
CA HIS A 51 4.15 -4.84 -2.09
C HIS A 51 4.56 -6.05 -1.22
N LYS A 52 5.85 -6.35 -1.15
CA LYS A 52 6.39 -7.39 -0.26
C LYS A 52 6.17 -7.04 1.20
N PHE A 53 6.49 -5.81 1.61
CA PHE A 53 6.22 -5.33 2.96
C PHE A 53 4.75 -5.55 3.37
N VAL A 54 3.80 -5.18 2.51
CA VAL A 54 2.37 -5.35 2.82
C VAL A 54 1.96 -6.82 2.89
N VAL A 55 2.38 -7.66 1.93
CA VAL A 55 1.92 -9.05 1.83
C VAL A 55 2.66 -9.96 2.80
N GLU A 56 3.97 -9.82 2.91
CA GLU A 56 4.85 -10.73 3.63
C GLU A 56 5.01 -10.34 5.09
N GLU A 57 5.19 -9.05 5.40
CA GLU A 57 5.41 -8.59 6.77
C GLU A 57 4.09 -8.26 7.48
N LEU A 58 3.22 -7.45 6.86
CA LEU A 58 1.96 -7.06 7.48
C LEU A 58 0.88 -8.15 7.39
N LYS A 59 1.07 -9.14 6.50
CA LYS A 59 0.05 -10.15 6.14
C LYS A 59 -1.29 -9.51 5.76
N ALA A 60 -1.25 -8.34 5.12
CA ALA A 60 -2.41 -7.54 4.78
C ALA A 60 -2.74 -7.62 3.28
N GLU A 61 -3.97 -7.24 2.92
CA GLU A 61 -4.39 -7.14 1.53
C GLU A 61 -3.74 -5.92 0.87
N ASP A 62 -2.87 -6.18 -0.09
CA ASP A 62 -2.25 -5.15 -0.93
C ASP A 62 -3.23 -4.65 -2.00
N ARG A 63 -3.66 -3.38 -1.83
CA ARG A 63 -4.55 -2.63 -2.72
C ARG A 63 -3.88 -1.39 -3.31
N MET A 64 -2.55 -1.38 -3.36
CA MET A 64 -1.83 -0.27 -3.97
C MET A 64 -2.13 -0.18 -5.47
N ARG A 65 -2.27 1.03 -5.98
CA ARG A 65 -2.54 1.26 -7.41
C ARG A 65 -1.32 0.92 -8.24
N ILE A 66 -1.50 0.17 -9.32
CA ILE A 66 -0.43 -0.09 -10.27
C ILE A 66 -0.23 1.11 -11.21
N LYS A 67 1.03 1.54 -11.38
CA LYS A 67 1.43 2.68 -12.20
C LYS A 67 1.37 2.37 -13.70
N ASN A 68 1.92 1.24 -14.10
CA ASN A 68 2.04 0.84 -15.51
C ASN A 68 1.02 -0.24 -15.85
N LYS A 69 -0.27 0.12 -15.88
CA LYS A 69 -1.37 -0.85 -16.07
C LYS A 69 -1.32 -1.55 -17.43
N ASP A 70 -1.00 -0.81 -18.48
CA ASP A 70 -1.07 -1.28 -19.88
C ASP A 70 0.11 -2.17 -20.28
N VAL A 71 1.20 -2.15 -19.50
CA VAL A 71 2.34 -3.04 -19.74
C VAL A 71 1.87 -4.50 -19.52
N PRO A 72 2.16 -5.45 -20.42
CA PRO A 72 1.81 -6.86 -20.17
C PRO A 72 2.44 -7.43 -18.88
N ILE A 73 1.78 -8.41 -18.25
CA ILE A 73 2.26 -9.03 -16.99
C ILE A 73 3.65 -9.66 -17.16
N HIS A 74 3.92 -10.32 -18.30
CA HIS A 74 5.23 -10.93 -18.57
C HIS A 74 6.37 -9.90 -18.65
N ARG A 75 6.07 -8.64 -18.99
CA ARG A 75 7.03 -7.51 -18.98
C ARG A 75 7.12 -6.79 -17.63
N THR A 76 6.23 -7.10 -16.68
CA THR A 76 6.25 -6.52 -15.34
C THR A 76 7.32 -7.24 -14.51
N LYS A 77 8.20 -6.51 -13.82
CA LYS A 77 9.19 -7.09 -12.88
C LYS A 77 8.63 -7.09 -11.45
N GLY A 78 9.06 -8.06 -10.64
CA GLY A 78 8.59 -8.24 -9.27
C GLY A 78 7.45 -9.25 -9.17
N GLU A 79 7.53 -10.18 -8.23
CA GLU A 79 6.53 -11.22 -8.04
C GLU A 79 5.25 -10.64 -7.44
N CYS A 80 5.39 -9.81 -6.41
CA CYS A 80 4.25 -9.19 -5.74
C CYS A 80 3.54 -8.19 -6.67
N ARG A 81 4.30 -7.43 -7.48
CA ARG A 81 3.73 -6.58 -8.52
C ARG A 81 2.97 -7.35 -9.60
N LYS A 82 3.49 -8.51 -10.04
CA LYS A 82 2.76 -9.40 -10.96
C LYS A 82 1.46 -9.92 -10.32
N LYS A 83 1.48 -10.31 -9.04
CA LYS A 83 0.28 -10.73 -8.29
C LYS A 83 -0.73 -9.59 -8.16
N ALA A 84 -0.29 -8.40 -7.79
CA ALA A 84 -1.12 -7.19 -7.72
C ALA A 84 -1.79 -6.86 -9.06
N LYS A 85 -1.04 -6.96 -10.16
CA LYS A 85 -1.57 -6.74 -11.51
C LYS A 85 -2.59 -7.79 -11.96
N ARG A 86 -2.41 -9.06 -11.57
CA ARG A 86 -3.42 -10.10 -11.79
C ARG A 86 -4.72 -9.81 -11.05
N ARG A 87 -4.64 -9.20 -9.85
CA ARG A 87 -5.81 -8.80 -9.04
C ARG A 87 -6.56 -7.58 -9.61
N ILE A 88 -5.88 -6.65 -10.28
CA ILE A 88 -6.49 -5.43 -10.86
C ILE A 88 -7.67 -5.71 -11.78
N LYS A 89 -7.68 -6.84 -12.51
CA LYS A 89 -8.81 -7.24 -13.35
C LYS A 89 -10.12 -7.43 -12.57
N ARG A 90 -10.08 -7.50 -11.24
CA ARG A 90 -11.22 -7.69 -10.34
C ARG A 90 -11.69 -6.40 -9.63
N PHE A 91 -10.89 -5.34 -9.63
CA PHE A 91 -11.24 -4.11 -8.92
C PHE A 91 -12.01 -3.14 -9.83
N ARG A 92 -13.27 -2.84 -9.49
CA ARG A 92 -14.09 -1.82 -10.18
C ARG A 92 -13.47 -0.43 -10.02
N ALA A 93 -13.71 0.39 -11.04
CA ALA A 93 -13.11 1.69 -11.28
C ALA A 93 -13.31 2.72 -10.15
N ASN A 94 -12.35 3.66 -10.09
CA ASN A 94 -12.45 5.00 -9.51
C ASN A 94 -12.54 5.11 -7.97
N TYR A 95 -11.47 4.70 -7.28
CA TYR A 95 -11.12 5.41 -6.04
C TYR A 95 -10.55 6.78 -6.44
N ARG A 96 -11.32 7.86 -6.30
CA ARG A 96 -10.76 9.21 -6.34
C ARG A 96 -10.24 9.49 -4.91
N SER A 97 -8.95 9.75 -4.76
CA SER A 97 -8.35 10.39 -3.57
C SER A 97 -8.48 9.72 -2.18
N LYS A 98 -8.42 8.39 -2.04
CA LYS A 98 -8.34 7.75 -0.70
C LYS A 98 -7.05 6.95 -0.55
N ASN A 99 -6.12 7.48 0.25
CA ASN A 99 -5.07 6.71 0.91
C ASN A 99 -5.62 6.38 2.31
N GLU A 100 -6.43 5.33 2.43
CA GLU A 100 -7.06 4.93 3.70
C GLU A 100 -6.60 3.51 4.06
N THR A 101 -6.21 3.28 5.31
CA THR A 101 -5.93 1.92 5.83
C THR A 101 -7.16 1.45 6.61
N VAL A 102 -7.68 0.26 6.28
CA VAL A 102 -8.88 -0.30 6.92
C VAL A 102 -8.48 -1.31 8.01
N PHE A 103 -9.11 -1.21 9.17
CA PHE A 103 -8.90 -2.07 10.33
C PHE A 103 -10.20 -2.80 10.71
N LEU A 104 -10.10 -3.97 11.35
CA LEU A 104 -11.17 -4.62 12.09
C LEU A 104 -10.75 -4.69 13.56
#